data_AF-A0A7W1GXP8-F1
#
_entry.id   AF-A0A7W1GXP8-F1
#
_cell.length_a   1.000
_cell.length_b   1.000
_cell.length_c   1.000
_cell.angle_alpha   90.00
_cell.angle_beta   90.00
_cell.angle_gamma   90.00
#
_symmetry.space_group_name_H-M   'P 1'
#
loop_
_entity.id
_entity.type
_entity.pdbx_description
1 polymer ?
#
loop_
_entity_poly.entity_id
_entity_poly.type
_entity_poly.pdbx_seq_one_letter_code
_entity_poly.pdbx_strand_id
1 'polypeptide(L)'
;MRSMLENHYSAAKGTIEWSYLEGTDYVLLECQSCGLIYQKYVPNGFMLNHVYNEMIDSDFLKSYEERALTLRNFENISGELEALFALIRKPLSEITFLDYGFGFGKWSRAARGMGATVFATEISPEKIIFAREVGVQIIDNDAISAMKFDIVHAEQVAEHLVEPLKDVALLAGATAEGGIFKMAVPRPGNIKALLASRGMIERSPQEHLLKENEFLKDAGAADYVGIMPLEHVNLYTDRTAEFMAKRFGLTIESTARPRVPRVHVEGFGSIARSLANVAKEALKPIIERQRKDRGYYLFRK
;
A
#
# COMPACT_ATOMS: atom_id res chain seq x y z
N MET A 1 -14.73 18.58 6.10
CA MET A 1 -13.44 18.09 6.63
C MET A 1 -13.56 17.63 8.07
N ARG A 2 -13.94 18.51 9.02
CA ARG A 2 -14.16 18.15 10.43
C ARG A 2 -15.01 16.88 10.61
N SER A 3 -16.20 16.85 10.00
CA SER A 3 -17.10 15.69 10.06
C SER A 3 -16.47 14.39 9.52
N MET A 4 -15.61 14.51 8.50
CA MET A 4 -14.94 13.35 7.91
C MET A 4 -13.85 12.81 8.82
N LEU A 5 -13.05 13.68 9.42
CA LEU A 5 -12.05 13.27 10.42
C LEU A 5 -12.74 12.66 11.64
N GLU A 6 -13.79 13.30 12.18
CA GLU A 6 -14.58 12.76 13.30
C GLU A 6 -15.09 11.36 12.97
N ASN A 7 -15.66 11.17 11.77
CA ASN A 7 -16.13 9.87 11.32
C ASN A 7 -14.98 8.85 11.14
N HIS A 8 -13.83 9.27 10.62
CA HIS A 8 -12.68 8.40 10.40
C HIS A 8 -12.07 7.89 11.72
N TYR A 9 -11.73 8.80 12.64
CA TYR A 9 -11.05 8.42 13.89
C TYR A 9 -12.02 7.79 14.89
N SER A 10 -13.28 8.22 14.95
CA SER A 10 -14.28 7.51 15.79
C SER A 10 -14.53 6.08 15.31
N ALA A 11 -14.49 5.82 14.00
CA ALA A 11 -14.56 4.48 13.45
C ALA A 11 -13.37 3.61 13.88
N ALA A 12 -12.20 4.20 14.02
CA ALA A 12 -11.00 3.54 14.54
C ALA A 12 -10.92 3.53 16.09
N LYS A 13 -12.04 3.85 16.78
CA LYS A 13 -12.13 4.03 18.25
C LYS A 13 -11.15 5.04 18.84
N GLY A 14 -10.61 5.92 18.00
CA GLY A 14 -9.69 6.97 18.37
C GLY A 14 -10.38 8.28 18.74
N THR A 15 -9.56 9.24 19.18
CA THR A 15 -9.98 10.61 19.50
C THR A 15 -9.16 11.63 18.70
N ILE A 16 -9.72 12.81 18.48
CA ILE A 16 -9.05 13.90 17.76
C ILE A 16 -8.82 15.07 18.72
N GLU A 17 -7.57 15.46 18.88
CA GLU A 17 -7.16 16.67 19.58
C GLU A 17 -7.22 17.87 18.64
N TRP A 18 -8.40 18.52 18.57
CA TRP A 18 -8.67 19.63 17.64
C TRP A 18 -7.74 20.84 17.81
N SER A 19 -7.20 21.03 19.01
CA SER A 19 -6.23 22.08 19.32
C SER A 19 -4.99 22.02 18.42
N TYR A 20 -4.55 20.81 18.01
CA TYR A 20 -3.42 20.64 17.10
C TYR A 20 -3.74 20.96 15.64
N LEU A 21 -5.02 21.07 15.29
CA LEU A 21 -5.48 21.34 13.90
C LEU A 21 -6.01 22.77 13.72
N GLU A 22 -6.11 23.55 14.80
CA GLU A 22 -6.68 24.89 14.77
C GLU A 22 -5.87 25.82 13.86
N GLY A 23 -6.57 26.60 13.02
CA GLY A 23 -5.94 27.53 12.08
C GLY A 23 -5.24 26.89 10.88
N THR A 24 -5.37 25.57 10.67
CA THR A 24 -4.77 24.87 9.52
C THR A 24 -5.83 24.46 8.50
N ASP A 25 -5.62 24.84 7.24
CA ASP A 25 -6.46 24.41 6.12
C ASP A 25 -5.97 23.08 5.54
N TYR A 26 -6.90 22.22 5.13
CA TYR A 26 -6.56 21.08 4.29
C TYR A 26 -6.43 21.54 2.83
N VAL A 27 -5.21 21.51 2.29
CA VAL A 27 -4.89 21.96 0.94
C VAL A 27 -4.12 20.88 0.19
N LEU A 28 -4.61 20.52 -0.99
CA LEU A 28 -3.91 19.66 -1.93
C LEU A 28 -3.21 20.49 -3.01
N LEU A 29 -1.98 20.14 -3.32
CA LEU A 29 -1.17 20.72 -4.39
C LEU A 29 -0.81 19.64 -5.40
N GLU A 30 -0.58 20.03 -6.66
CA GLU A 30 -0.09 19.13 -7.70
C GLU A 30 1.26 19.64 -8.24
N CYS A 31 2.28 18.80 -8.17
CA CYS A 31 3.60 19.10 -8.69
C CYS A 31 3.56 19.18 -10.22
N GLN A 32 3.91 20.34 -10.79
CA GLN A 32 3.91 20.53 -12.24
C GLN A 32 4.98 19.72 -12.98
N SER A 33 6.03 19.28 -12.28
CA SER A 33 7.14 18.51 -12.86
C SER A 33 6.83 17.02 -12.98
N CYS A 34 6.33 16.39 -11.91
CA CYS A 34 6.09 14.94 -11.85
C CYS A 34 4.61 14.55 -11.74
N GLY A 35 3.70 15.48 -11.48
CA GLY A 35 2.27 15.18 -11.31
C GLY A 35 1.90 14.52 -9.99
N LEU A 36 2.79 14.54 -8.98
CA LEU A 36 2.44 14.10 -7.63
C LEU A 36 1.42 15.07 -7.03
N ILE A 37 0.32 14.54 -6.50
CA ILE A 37 -0.64 15.30 -5.70
C ILE A 37 -0.27 15.09 -4.23
N TYR A 38 -0.18 16.16 -3.44
CA TYR A 38 0.28 16.06 -2.05
C TYR A 38 -0.41 17.08 -1.15
N GLN A 39 -0.46 16.79 0.15
CA GLN A 39 -0.96 17.72 1.16
C GLN A 39 0.09 18.81 1.41
N LYS A 40 -0.32 20.08 1.30
CA LYS A 40 0.57 21.23 1.54
C LYS A 40 1.15 21.22 2.96
N TYR A 41 0.31 20.84 3.92
CA TYR A 41 0.70 20.69 5.32
C TYR A 41 0.71 19.20 5.65
N VAL A 42 1.86 18.71 6.12
CA VAL A 42 2.06 17.32 6.50
C VAL A 42 2.37 17.26 8.00
N PRO A 43 1.90 16.22 8.71
CA PRO A 43 2.25 16.04 10.12
C PRO A 43 3.77 16.01 10.30
N ASN A 44 4.28 16.81 11.24
CA ASN A 44 5.67 16.70 11.67
C ASN A 44 5.85 15.43 12.54
N GLY A 45 7.07 15.11 12.95
CA GLY A 45 7.33 13.89 13.74
C GLY A 45 6.47 13.76 15.02
N PHE A 46 6.21 14.88 15.69
CA PHE A 46 5.31 14.91 16.86
C PHE A 46 3.88 14.56 16.45
N MET A 47 3.34 15.21 15.44
CA MET A 47 1.96 14.97 14.98
C MET A 47 1.80 13.58 14.36
N LEU A 48 2.79 13.05 13.64
CA LEU A 48 2.78 11.67 13.15
C LEU A 48 2.71 10.68 14.32
N ASN A 49 3.54 10.86 15.35
CA ASN A 49 3.51 10.02 16.54
C ASN A 49 2.13 10.06 17.20
N HIS A 50 1.54 11.25 17.32
CA HIS A 50 0.21 11.43 17.90
C HIS A 50 -0.87 10.76 17.04
N VAL A 51 -0.87 10.94 15.71
CA VAL A 51 -1.82 10.28 14.79
C VAL A 51 -1.73 8.76 14.90
N TYR A 52 -0.53 8.18 14.84
CA TYR A 52 -0.38 6.73 14.78
C TYR A 52 -0.49 6.01 16.13
N ASN A 53 -0.12 6.66 17.24
CA ASN A 53 -0.06 6.00 18.55
C ASN A 53 -1.17 6.45 19.52
N GLU A 54 -1.81 7.60 19.28
CA GLU A 54 -2.78 8.17 20.23
C GLU A 54 -4.16 8.39 19.59
N MET A 55 -4.21 8.82 18.31
CA MET A 55 -5.48 9.04 17.61
C MET A 55 -6.08 7.76 17.03
N ILE A 56 -5.38 6.62 17.08
CA ILE A 56 -5.87 5.34 16.60
C ILE A 56 -5.68 4.28 17.69
N ASP A 57 -6.74 3.52 17.99
CA ASP A 57 -6.69 2.44 18.97
C ASP A 57 -5.88 1.24 18.46
N SER A 58 -4.77 0.92 19.14
CA SER A 58 -3.87 -0.17 18.69
C SER A 58 -4.56 -1.54 18.72
N ASP A 59 -5.38 -1.80 19.75
CA ASP A 59 -6.13 -3.06 19.87
C ASP A 59 -7.13 -3.22 18.71
N PHE A 60 -7.81 -2.15 18.34
CA PHE A 60 -8.68 -2.13 17.16
C PHE A 60 -7.90 -2.45 15.89
N LEU A 61 -6.77 -1.78 15.64
CA LEU A 61 -5.92 -2.04 14.46
C LEU A 61 -5.45 -3.49 14.39
N LYS A 62 -4.97 -4.03 15.52
CA LYS A 62 -4.53 -5.41 15.62
C LYS A 62 -5.68 -6.38 15.32
N SER A 63 -6.84 -6.19 15.95
CA SER A 63 -8.03 -7.02 15.70
C SER A 63 -8.54 -6.93 14.25
N TYR A 64 -8.37 -5.78 13.61
CA TYR A 64 -8.74 -5.56 12.22
C TYR A 64 -7.80 -6.33 11.29
N GLU A 65 -6.48 -6.21 11.50
CA GLU A 65 -5.48 -6.95 10.72
C GLU A 65 -5.65 -8.46 10.90
N GLU A 66 -5.91 -8.95 12.12
CA GLU A 66 -6.21 -10.36 12.38
C GLU A 66 -7.46 -10.84 11.63
N ARG A 67 -8.55 -10.07 11.62
CA ARG A 67 -9.76 -10.39 10.85
C ARG A 67 -9.52 -10.37 9.34
N ALA A 68 -8.59 -9.54 8.86
CA ALA A 68 -8.23 -9.46 7.45
C ALA A 68 -7.46 -10.69 6.96
N LEU A 69 -6.85 -11.49 7.86
CA LEU A 69 -6.13 -12.74 7.57
C LEU A 69 -7.07 -13.90 7.22
N THR A 70 -7.92 -13.70 6.22
CA THR A 70 -8.75 -14.75 5.64
C THR A 70 -7.94 -15.66 4.71
N LEU A 71 -8.43 -16.86 4.42
CA LEU A 71 -7.83 -17.74 3.41
C LEU A 71 -7.64 -17.00 2.08
N ARG A 72 -8.67 -16.28 1.63
CA ARG A 72 -8.62 -15.48 0.40
C ARG A 72 -7.54 -14.40 0.43
N ASN A 73 -7.33 -13.73 1.57
CA ASN A 73 -6.26 -12.76 1.73
C ASN A 73 -4.89 -13.42 1.58
N PHE A 74 -4.68 -14.55 2.25
CA PHE A 74 -3.45 -15.33 2.15
C PHE A 74 -3.20 -15.83 0.72
N GLU A 75 -4.24 -16.27 0.02
CA GLU A 75 -4.15 -16.70 -1.38
C GLU A 75 -3.73 -15.56 -2.32
N ASN A 76 -4.28 -14.36 -2.12
CA ASN A 76 -3.90 -13.18 -2.90
C ASN A 76 -2.44 -12.79 -2.65
N ILE A 77 -2.03 -12.73 -1.38
CA ILE A 77 -0.64 -12.40 -0.98
C ILE A 77 0.33 -13.43 -1.57
N SER A 78 0.06 -14.72 -1.36
CA SER A 78 0.93 -15.80 -1.84
C SER A 78 1.00 -15.84 -3.36
N GLY A 79 -0.13 -15.61 -4.06
CA GLY A 79 -0.14 -15.57 -5.52
C GLY A 79 0.61 -14.37 -6.08
N GLU A 80 0.53 -13.20 -5.44
CA GLU A 80 1.35 -12.06 -5.82
C GLU A 80 2.84 -12.34 -5.58
N LEU A 81 3.22 -12.87 -4.41
CA LEU A 81 4.60 -13.25 -4.12
C LEU A 81 5.14 -14.30 -5.09
N GLU A 82 4.34 -15.30 -5.47
CA GLU A 82 4.69 -16.28 -6.50
C GLU A 82 5.07 -15.60 -7.82
N ALA A 83 4.26 -14.64 -8.27
CA ALA A 83 4.54 -13.89 -9.49
C ALA A 83 5.82 -13.05 -9.36
N LEU A 84 6.04 -12.39 -8.21
CA LEU A 84 7.24 -11.60 -7.97
C LEU A 84 8.51 -12.47 -7.90
N PHE A 85 8.48 -13.61 -7.21
CA PHE A 85 9.60 -14.53 -7.12
C PHE A 85 9.96 -15.16 -8.47
N ALA A 86 8.95 -15.49 -9.29
CA ALA A 86 9.17 -16.00 -10.65
C ALA A 86 9.98 -15.02 -11.53
N LEU A 87 9.91 -13.71 -11.26
CA LEU A 87 10.66 -12.70 -12.00
C LEU A 87 12.15 -12.63 -11.61
N ILE A 88 12.54 -13.18 -10.45
CA ILE A 88 13.93 -13.16 -9.97
C ILE A 88 14.75 -14.32 -10.52
N ARG A 89 14.10 -15.45 -10.85
CA ARG A 89 14.75 -16.66 -11.43
C ARG A 89 15.89 -17.21 -10.57
N LYS A 90 15.76 -17.13 -9.25
CA LYS A 90 16.67 -17.74 -8.26
C LYS A 90 15.91 -18.78 -7.43
N PRO A 91 16.60 -19.76 -6.82
CA PRO A 91 16.03 -20.56 -5.75
C PRO A 91 15.47 -19.65 -4.65
N LEU A 92 14.30 -19.96 -4.09
CA LEU A 92 13.64 -19.10 -3.10
C LEU A 92 14.53 -18.82 -1.88
N SER A 93 15.32 -19.81 -1.45
CA SER A 93 16.30 -19.69 -0.36
C SER A 93 17.40 -18.66 -0.61
N GLU A 94 17.63 -18.27 -1.86
CA GLU A 94 18.64 -17.28 -2.26
C GLU A 94 18.02 -15.90 -2.52
N ILE A 95 16.71 -15.77 -2.49
CA ILE A 95 16.02 -14.48 -2.70
C ILE A 95 16.08 -13.66 -1.42
N THR A 96 16.56 -12.43 -1.55
CA THR A 96 16.53 -11.39 -0.52
C THR A 96 15.34 -10.46 -0.73
N PHE A 97 14.51 -10.28 0.30
CA PHE A 97 13.28 -9.50 0.24
C PHE A 97 13.29 -8.42 1.32
N LEU A 98 13.09 -7.17 0.93
CA LEU A 98 12.87 -6.05 1.84
C LEU A 98 11.39 -5.67 1.86
N ASP A 99 10.74 -5.76 3.02
CA ASP A 99 9.39 -5.27 3.28
C ASP A 99 9.46 -3.89 3.96
N TYR A 100 9.36 -2.81 3.19
CA TYR A 100 9.40 -1.46 3.73
C TYR A 100 8.01 -1.08 4.28
N GLY A 101 7.89 -1.00 5.61
CA GLY A 101 6.61 -0.85 6.33
C GLY A 101 5.97 -2.19 6.66
N PHE A 102 6.56 -2.90 7.62
CA PHE A 102 6.19 -4.25 8.05
C PHE A 102 4.73 -4.40 8.49
N GLY A 103 4.20 -3.45 9.28
CA GLY A 103 2.88 -3.58 9.88
C GLY A 103 2.81 -4.78 10.83
N PHE A 104 1.86 -5.70 10.59
CA PHE A 104 1.83 -7.02 11.26
C PHE A 104 2.36 -8.15 10.34
N GLY A 105 3.20 -7.80 9.38
CA GLY A 105 4.06 -8.73 8.66
C GLY A 105 3.36 -9.68 7.70
N LYS A 106 2.16 -9.36 7.19
CA LYS A 106 1.43 -10.28 6.28
C LYS A 106 2.24 -10.69 5.05
N TRP A 107 2.98 -9.76 4.45
CA TRP A 107 3.87 -10.01 3.32
C TRP A 107 5.15 -10.71 3.75
N SER A 108 5.86 -10.13 4.73
CA SER A 108 7.08 -10.70 5.30
C SER A 108 6.92 -12.16 5.76
N ARG A 109 5.85 -12.50 6.46
CA ARG A 109 5.57 -13.86 6.96
C ARG A 109 5.31 -14.84 5.82
N ALA A 110 4.55 -14.43 4.80
CA ALA A 110 4.29 -15.26 3.64
C ALA A 110 5.56 -15.46 2.81
N ALA A 111 6.33 -14.40 2.53
CA ALA A 111 7.59 -14.47 1.80
C ALA A 111 8.61 -15.37 2.50
N ARG A 112 8.75 -15.22 3.83
CA ARG A 112 9.60 -16.09 4.65
C ARG A 112 9.12 -17.54 4.65
N GLY A 113 7.80 -17.75 4.76
CA GLY A 113 7.20 -19.09 4.69
C GLY A 113 7.42 -19.79 3.35
N MET A 114 7.58 -19.03 2.27
CA MET A 114 7.95 -19.52 0.94
C MET A 114 9.46 -19.78 0.79
N GLY A 115 10.29 -19.35 1.74
CA GLY A 115 11.72 -19.65 1.81
C GLY A 115 12.65 -18.46 1.54
N ALA A 116 12.13 -17.26 1.28
CA ALA A 116 12.97 -16.07 1.08
C ALA A 116 13.65 -15.61 2.38
N THR A 117 14.82 -14.97 2.25
CA THR A 117 15.45 -14.23 3.35
C THR A 117 14.80 -12.84 3.43
N VAL A 118 14.08 -12.59 4.51
CA VAL A 118 13.24 -11.39 4.67
C VAL A 118 13.82 -10.42 5.70
N PHE A 119 13.96 -9.17 5.29
CA PHE A 119 14.21 -8.01 6.12
C PHE A 119 13.03 -7.06 6.03
N ALA A 120 12.77 -6.27 7.07
CA ALA A 120 11.67 -5.32 7.06
C ALA A 120 12.01 -4.03 7.82
N THR A 121 11.22 -2.98 7.63
CA THR A 121 11.28 -1.75 8.43
C THR A 121 9.98 -1.55 9.19
N GLU A 122 10.06 -1.01 10.41
CA GLU A 122 8.89 -0.67 11.21
C GLU A 122 9.27 0.39 12.25
N ILE A 123 8.35 1.30 12.56
CA ILE A 123 8.55 2.38 13.53
C ILE A 123 7.81 2.13 14.84
N SER A 124 6.72 1.36 14.82
CA SER A 124 5.93 1.05 16.00
C SER A 124 6.66 0.04 16.90
N PRO A 125 6.94 0.38 18.18
CA PRO A 125 7.63 -0.53 19.09
C PRO A 125 6.91 -1.89 19.27
N GLU A 126 5.58 -1.87 19.33
CA GLU A 126 4.76 -3.09 19.42
C GLU A 126 4.99 -4.01 18.21
N LYS A 127 4.93 -3.44 17.01
CA LYS A 127 5.08 -4.20 15.77
C LYS A 127 6.51 -4.69 15.55
N ILE A 128 7.52 -3.94 16.02
CA ILE A 128 8.92 -4.39 16.04
C ILE A 128 9.10 -5.61 16.94
N ILE A 129 8.45 -5.63 18.12
CA ILE A 129 8.46 -6.79 19.01
C ILE A 129 7.82 -7.99 18.30
N PHE A 130 6.63 -7.80 17.73
CA PHE A 130 5.93 -8.84 16.98
C PHE A 130 6.75 -9.38 15.80
N ALA A 131 7.45 -8.51 15.06
CA ALA A 131 8.34 -8.91 13.97
C ALA A 131 9.40 -9.92 14.43
N ARG A 132 10.01 -9.68 15.59
CA ARG A 132 11.01 -10.57 16.20
C ARG A 132 10.38 -11.91 16.59
N GLU A 133 9.17 -11.90 17.15
CA GLU A 133 8.44 -13.11 17.52
C GLU A 133 8.13 -14.00 16.30
N VAL A 134 7.81 -13.40 15.15
CA VAL A 134 7.57 -14.13 13.89
C VAL A 134 8.84 -14.39 13.07
N GLY A 135 10.01 -14.09 13.64
CA GLY A 135 11.32 -14.38 13.04
C GLY A 135 11.65 -13.54 11.82
N VAL A 136 11.18 -12.29 11.79
CA VAL A 136 11.51 -11.29 10.76
C VAL A 136 12.45 -10.25 11.36
N GLN A 137 13.56 -9.98 10.67
CA GLN A 137 14.54 -9.00 11.11
C GLN A 137 14.12 -7.59 10.71
N ILE A 138 13.96 -6.70 11.70
CA ILE A 138 13.80 -5.27 11.46
C ILE A 138 15.17 -4.62 11.27
N ILE A 139 15.30 -3.82 10.21
CA ILE A 139 16.49 -3.04 9.86
C ILE A 139 16.13 -1.55 9.72
N ASP A 140 17.14 -0.68 9.81
CA ASP A 140 17.00 0.77 9.63
C ASP A 140 17.46 1.21 8.22
N ASN A 141 17.35 2.51 7.97
CA ASN A 141 17.69 3.10 6.66
C ASN A 141 19.20 3.03 6.34
N ASP A 142 20.07 2.99 7.36
CA ASP A 142 21.51 2.86 7.17
C ASP A 142 21.85 1.44 6.70
N ALA A 143 21.24 0.43 7.32
CA ALA A 143 21.34 -0.96 6.87
C ALA A 143 20.75 -1.15 5.46
N ILE A 144 19.60 -0.53 5.15
CA ILE A 144 19.03 -0.56 3.78
C ILE A 144 20.04 0.00 2.76
N SER A 145 20.70 1.12 3.08
CA SER A 145 21.67 1.77 2.20
C SER A 145 22.90 0.89 1.93
N ALA A 146 23.30 0.08 2.92
CA ALA A 146 24.45 -0.83 2.84
C ALA A 146 24.15 -2.16 2.14
N MET A 147 22.87 -2.48 1.90
CA MET A 147 22.43 -3.77 1.37
C MET A 147 21.89 -3.66 -0.06
N LYS A 148 21.69 -4.82 -0.68
CA LYS A 148 20.98 -4.99 -1.95
C LYS A 148 19.99 -6.13 -1.83
N PHE A 149 18.79 -5.92 -2.34
CA PHE A 149 17.69 -6.87 -2.27
C PHE A 149 17.22 -7.23 -3.68
N ASP A 150 16.94 -8.50 -3.89
CA ASP A 150 16.32 -8.97 -5.14
C ASP A 150 14.93 -8.37 -5.31
N ILE A 151 14.20 -8.24 -4.20
CA ILE A 151 12.87 -7.63 -4.17
C ILE A 151 12.83 -6.58 -3.08
N VAL A 152 12.58 -5.34 -3.46
CA VAL A 152 12.16 -4.27 -2.55
C VAL A 152 10.65 -4.11 -2.68
N HIS A 153 9.93 -4.21 -1.58
CA HIS A 153 8.49 -4.22 -1.52
C HIS A 153 7.97 -3.10 -0.61
N ALA A 154 7.04 -2.30 -1.13
CA ALA A 154 6.25 -1.34 -0.37
C ALA A 154 4.76 -1.50 -0.72
N GLU A 155 3.92 -1.77 0.28
CA GLU A 155 2.46 -1.90 0.13
C GLU A 155 1.75 -0.97 1.10
N GLN A 156 1.07 0.04 0.56
CA GLN A 156 0.37 1.07 1.33
C GLN A 156 1.28 1.78 2.34
N VAL A 157 2.40 2.31 1.84
CA VAL A 157 3.43 3.00 2.65
C VAL A 157 3.82 4.32 2.02
N ALA A 158 4.05 4.34 0.71
CA ALA A 158 4.59 5.50 0.03
C ALA A 158 3.67 6.73 0.09
N GLU A 159 2.35 6.52 0.21
CA GLU A 159 1.34 7.57 0.43
C GLU A 159 1.50 8.31 1.76
N HIS A 160 2.16 7.70 2.76
CA HIS A 160 2.35 8.25 4.10
C HIS A 160 3.69 8.98 4.28
N LEU A 161 4.60 8.89 3.31
CA LEU A 161 5.99 9.36 3.47
C LEU A 161 6.09 10.88 3.40
N VAL A 162 6.74 11.51 4.39
CA VAL A 162 6.93 12.97 4.40
C VAL A 162 7.95 13.42 3.36
N GLU A 163 8.97 12.59 3.07
CA GLU A 163 10.04 12.89 2.11
C GLU A 163 10.05 11.89 0.94
N PRO A 164 8.95 11.78 0.15
CA PRO A 164 8.74 10.65 -0.77
C PRO A 164 9.87 10.45 -1.79
N LEU A 165 10.49 11.53 -2.28
CA LEU A 165 11.61 11.41 -3.23
C LEU A 165 12.86 10.80 -2.59
N LYS A 166 13.15 11.14 -1.32
CA LYS A 166 14.31 10.63 -0.57
C LYS A 166 14.10 9.16 -0.24
N ASP A 167 12.91 8.79 0.24
CA ASP A 167 12.59 7.41 0.56
C ASP A 167 12.58 6.52 -0.70
N VAL A 168 11.97 6.98 -1.80
CA VAL A 168 12.01 6.23 -3.07
C VAL A 168 13.45 6.11 -3.59
N ALA A 169 14.30 7.13 -3.41
CA ALA A 169 15.72 7.03 -3.77
C ALA A 169 16.45 5.95 -2.97
N LEU A 170 16.19 5.86 -1.66
CA LEU A 170 16.72 4.81 -0.78
C LEU A 170 16.32 3.42 -1.28
N LEU A 171 15.02 3.21 -1.52
CA LEU A 171 14.48 1.91 -1.95
C LEU A 171 14.96 1.51 -3.35
N ALA A 172 14.95 2.45 -4.30
CA ALA A 172 15.49 2.23 -5.64
C ALA A 172 17.01 1.98 -5.64
N GLY A 173 17.74 2.57 -4.70
CA GLY A 173 19.16 2.33 -4.47
C GLY A 173 19.45 0.97 -3.83
N ALA A 174 18.55 0.49 -2.97
CA ALA A 174 18.64 -0.81 -2.31
C ALA A 174 18.20 -1.98 -3.19
N THR A 175 17.59 -1.71 -4.35
CA THR A 175 17.24 -2.77 -5.30
C THR A 175 18.50 -3.28 -6.01
N ALA A 176 18.73 -4.60 -5.98
CA ALA A 176 19.84 -5.25 -6.67
C ALA A 176 19.71 -5.13 -8.20
N GLU A 177 20.82 -5.23 -8.92
CA GLU A 177 20.81 -5.28 -10.39
C GLU A 177 19.95 -6.45 -10.90
N GLY A 178 19.03 -6.19 -11.82
CA GLY A 178 18.04 -7.17 -12.29
C GLY A 178 16.91 -7.48 -11.29
N GLY A 179 17.00 -6.95 -10.07
CA GLY A 179 15.97 -7.01 -9.05
C GLY A 179 14.77 -6.12 -9.35
N ILE A 180 13.75 -6.22 -8.52
CA ILE A 180 12.51 -5.45 -8.66
C ILE A 180 12.24 -4.58 -7.44
N PHE A 181 11.67 -3.41 -7.71
CA PHE A 181 11.06 -2.56 -6.70
C PHE A 181 9.56 -2.49 -6.96
N LYS A 182 8.77 -3.05 -6.04
CA LYS A 182 7.31 -2.97 -6.08
C LYS A 182 6.84 -1.87 -5.14
N MET A 183 6.09 -0.93 -5.68
CA MET A 183 5.39 0.12 -4.93
C MET A 183 3.89 0.05 -5.22
N ALA A 184 3.07 -0.19 -4.21
CA ALA A 184 1.61 -0.13 -4.32
C ALA A 184 1.03 0.89 -3.35
N VAL A 185 0.12 1.71 -3.86
CA VAL A 185 -0.46 2.89 -3.22
C VAL A 185 -1.93 3.02 -3.67
N PRO A 186 -2.77 3.79 -2.96
CA PRO A 186 -4.09 4.11 -3.43
C PRO A 186 -4.06 4.70 -4.84
N ARG A 187 -4.97 4.24 -5.70
CA ARG A 187 -5.13 4.80 -7.05
C ARG A 187 -5.74 6.21 -6.97
N PRO A 188 -5.33 7.16 -7.83
CA PRO A 188 -5.93 8.49 -7.87
C PRO A 188 -7.34 8.48 -8.49
N GLY A 189 -7.64 7.53 -9.38
CA GLY A 189 -8.95 7.42 -10.02
C GLY A 189 -9.41 8.75 -10.64
N ASN A 190 -10.65 9.14 -10.37
CA ASN A 190 -11.23 10.39 -10.85
C ASN A 190 -11.22 11.51 -9.81
N ILE A 191 -10.33 11.45 -8.80
CA ILE A 191 -10.40 12.34 -7.64
C ILE A 191 -10.41 13.83 -8.00
N LYS A 192 -9.67 14.24 -9.03
CA LYS A 192 -9.65 15.63 -9.50
C LYS A 192 -11.03 16.09 -9.98
N ALA A 193 -11.71 15.26 -10.76
CA ALA A 193 -13.06 15.57 -11.26
C ALA A 193 -14.08 15.56 -10.11
N LEU A 194 -13.96 14.63 -9.17
CA LEU A 194 -14.82 14.54 -8.00
C LEU A 194 -14.68 15.75 -7.07
N LEU A 195 -13.45 16.18 -6.80
CA LEU A 195 -13.19 17.39 -6.01
C LEU A 195 -13.76 18.63 -6.71
N ALA A 196 -13.61 18.75 -8.03
CA ALA A 196 -14.17 19.86 -8.79
C ALA A 196 -15.71 19.87 -8.81
N SER A 197 -16.35 18.69 -8.88
CA SER A 197 -17.81 18.60 -9.00
C SER A 197 -18.55 18.66 -7.66
N ARG A 198 -17.97 18.11 -6.58
CA ARG A 198 -18.66 17.95 -5.28
C ARG A 198 -17.81 18.30 -4.06
N GLY A 199 -16.54 18.68 -4.22
CA GLY A 199 -15.65 18.99 -3.11
C GLY A 199 -15.25 17.76 -2.28
N MET A 200 -14.82 18.02 -1.03
CA MET A 200 -14.46 16.98 -0.06
C MET A 200 -15.69 16.30 0.51
N ILE A 201 -15.61 14.98 0.70
CA ILE A 201 -16.67 14.20 1.34
C ILE A 201 -16.71 14.43 2.86
N GLU A 202 -17.88 14.21 3.45
CA GLU A 202 -18.11 14.32 4.90
C GLU A 202 -17.98 12.99 5.64
N ARG A 203 -18.01 11.87 4.93
CA ARG A 203 -17.87 10.52 5.50
C ARG A 203 -16.54 9.92 5.07
N SER A 204 -15.91 9.22 6.01
CA SER A 204 -14.66 8.53 5.80
C SER A 204 -14.85 7.43 4.76
N PRO A 205 -13.97 7.34 3.74
CA PRO A 205 -13.89 6.19 2.88
C PRO A 205 -13.73 4.89 3.66
N GLN A 206 -13.11 4.90 4.84
CA GLN A 206 -12.92 3.72 5.70
C GLN A 206 -14.18 3.30 6.49
N GLU A 207 -15.31 4.02 6.45
CA GLU A 207 -16.52 3.61 7.19
C GLU A 207 -17.04 2.21 6.76
N HIS A 208 -16.76 1.79 5.53
CA HIS A 208 -17.07 0.43 5.05
C HIS A 208 -16.30 -0.68 5.78
N LEU A 209 -15.19 -0.37 6.45
CA LEU A 209 -14.44 -1.32 7.27
C LEU A 209 -15.23 -1.77 8.52
N LEU A 210 -16.28 -1.02 8.88
CA LEU A 210 -17.15 -1.31 10.02
C LEU A 210 -18.55 -1.80 9.63
N LYS A 211 -19.00 -1.50 8.41
CA LYS A 211 -20.36 -1.83 7.94
C LYS A 211 -20.28 -2.51 6.58
N GLU A 212 -20.63 -3.79 6.55
CA GLU A 212 -20.76 -4.54 5.30
C GLU A 212 -21.78 -3.84 4.36
N ASN A 213 -21.30 -3.30 3.25
CA ASN A 213 -22.04 -3.07 1.99
C ASN A 213 -22.79 -1.75 1.70
N GLU A 214 -22.87 -0.74 2.57
CA GLU A 214 -23.63 0.49 2.21
C GLU A 214 -22.80 1.54 1.43
N PHE A 215 -21.57 1.81 1.87
CA PHE A 215 -20.74 2.88 1.29
C PHE A 215 -20.14 2.51 -0.08
N LEU A 216 -19.97 1.22 -0.36
CA LEU A 216 -19.49 0.68 -1.63
C LEU A 216 -20.43 0.95 -2.82
N LYS A 217 -21.61 1.53 -2.59
CA LYS A 217 -22.52 1.98 -3.66
C LYS A 217 -22.14 3.34 -4.26
N ASP A 218 -21.33 4.16 -3.60
CA ASP A 218 -20.76 5.37 -4.22
C ASP A 218 -19.49 5.01 -4.99
N ALA A 219 -19.63 4.89 -6.31
CA ALA A 219 -18.55 4.52 -7.23
C ALA A 219 -17.32 5.44 -7.19
N GLY A 220 -17.42 6.65 -6.61
CA GLY A 220 -16.31 7.59 -6.49
C GLY A 220 -15.66 7.65 -5.11
N ALA A 221 -16.22 7.00 -4.09
CA ALA A 221 -15.72 7.17 -2.73
C ALA A 221 -14.38 6.48 -2.46
N ALA A 222 -14.08 5.40 -3.19
CA ALA A 222 -12.79 4.72 -3.15
C ALA A 222 -11.62 5.61 -3.62
N ASP A 223 -11.89 6.61 -4.46
CA ASP A 223 -10.84 7.49 -4.99
C ASP A 223 -10.43 8.55 -3.96
N TYR A 224 -11.28 8.84 -2.95
CA TYR A 224 -10.94 9.71 -1.83
C TYR A 224 -9.98 9.04 -0.84
N VAL A 225 -9.84 7.71 -0.87
CA VAL A 225 -8.83 7.00 -0.07
C VAL A 225 -7.45 7.57 -0.37
N GLY A 226 -7.12 7.91 -1.61
CA GLY A 226 -5.79 8.44 -1.95
C GLY A 226 -5.45 9.80 -1.35
N ILE A 227 -6.40 10.50 -0.74
CA ILE A 227 -6.21 11.86 -0.22
C ILE A 227 -6.67 11.99 1.24
N MET A 228 -6.64 10.89 2.01
CA MET A 228 -6.99 10.91 3.43
C MET A 228 -6.15 11.93 4.20
N PRO A 229 -6.76 12.96 4.82
CA PRO A 229 -6.02 13.99 5.54
C PRO A 229 -5.19 13.38 6.66
N LEU A 230 -4.01 13.98 6.90
CA LEU A 230 -3.04 13.55 7.92
C LEU A 230 -2.39 12.18 7.67
N GLU A 231 -3.02 11.28 6.94
CA GLU A 231 -2.51 9.93 6.70
C GLU A 231 -1.90 9.78 5.30
N HIS A 232 -2.69 10.00 4.25
CA HIS A 232 -2.25 9.82 2.86
C HIS A 232 -1.80 11.19 2.33
N VAL A 233 -0.60 11.59 2.74
CA VAL A 233 0.01 12.88 2.41
C VAL A 233 0.47 12.97 0.95
N ASN A 234 0.61 11.82 0.27
CA ASN A 234 0.96 11.72 -1.14
C ASN A 234 -0.03 10.86 -1.92
N LEU A 235 -0.43 11.34 -3.09
CA LEU A 235 -1.17 10.60 -4.09
C LEU A 235 -0.37 10.50 -5.39
N TYR A 236 0.11 9.29 -5.67
CA TYR A 236 0.95 9.00 -6.82
C TYR A 236 0.10 8.86 -8.09
N THR A 237 0.65 9.39 -9.17
CA THR A 237 0.12 9.26 -10.52
C THR A 237 1.09 8.46 -11.39
N ASP A 238 0.63 7.98 -12.54
CA ASP A 238 1.50 7.28 -13.49
C ASP A 238 2.68 8.17 -13.93
N ARG A 239 2.44 9.48 -14.09
CA ARG A 239 3.49 10.48 -14.37
C ARG A 239 4.54 10.57 -13.25
N THR A 240 4.12 10.40 -12.00
CA THR A 240 5.04 10.40 -10.84
C THR A 240 5.92 9.17 -10.88
N ALA A 241 5.34 8.00 -11.14
CA ALA A 241 6.08 6.75 -11.26
C ALA A 241 7.07 6.78 -12.44
N GLU A 242 6.67 7.31 -13.60
CA GLU A 242 7.56 7.51 -14.76
C GLU A 242 8.72 8.46 -14.44
N PHE A 243 8.43 9.56 -13.74
CA PHE A 243 9.46 10.49 -13.29
C PHE A 243 10.47 9.81 -12.36
N MET A 244 10.00 9.08 -11.36
CA MET A 244 10.85 8.37 -10.40
C MET A 244 11.68 7.28 -11.09
N ALA A 245 11.06 6.51 -11.99
CA ALA A 245 11.75 5.47 -12.75
C ALA A 245 12.93 6.07 -13.53
N LYS A 246 12.67 7.13 -14.32
CA LYS A 246 13.73 7.83 -15.04
C LYS A 246 14.80 8.41 -14.11
N ARG A 247 14.39 9.03 -13.00
CA ARG A 247 15.31 9.71 -12.06
C ARG A 247 16.29 8.77 -11.38
N PHE A 248 15.88 7.53 -11.13
CA PHE A 248 16.64 6.53 -10.37
C PHE A 248 17.15 5.36 -11.21
N GLY A 249 17.08 5.49 -12.54
CA GLY A 249 17.57 4.48 -13.48
C GLY A 249 16.81 3.16 -13.37
N LEU A 250 15.48 3.23 -13.20
CA LEU A 250 14.59 2.08 -13.21
C LEU A 250 13.77 2.08 -14.50
N THR A 251 13.22 0.93 -14.85
CA THR A 251 12.19 0.79 -15.89
C THR A 251 10.90 0.31 -15.26
N ILE A 252 9.75 0.70 -15.82
CA ILE A 252 8.45 0.22 -15.36
C ILE A 252 8.16 -1.10 -16.09
N GLU A 253 8.30 -2.22 -15.37
CA GLU A 253 8.02 -3.57 -15.87
C GLU A 253 6.51 -3.79 -16.02
N SER A 254 5.74 -3.34 -15.02
CA SER A 254 4.28 -3.49 -15.00
C SER A 254 3.64 -2.43 -14.12
N THR A 255 2.44 -2.02 -14.51
CA THR A 255 1.53 -1.23 -13.65
C THR A 255 0.25 -1.98 -13.29
N ALA A 256 0.18 -3.27 -13.65
CA ALA A 256 -0.92 -4.15 -13.28
C ALA A 256 -0.48 -5.07 -12.15
N ARG A 257 -1.29 -5.13 -11.08
CA ARG A 257 -1.08 -6.08 -9.99
C ARG A 257 -1.22 -7.50 -10.55
N PRO A 258 -0.22 -8.39 -10.35
CA PRO A 258 -0.29 -9.75 -10.84
C PRO A 258 -1.45 -10.49 -10.17
N ARG A 259 -2.05 -11.42 -10.91
CA ARG A 259 -3.08 -12.32 -10.39
C ARG A 259 -2.80 -13.73 -10.83
N VAL A 260 -2.78 -14.64 -9.87
CA VAL A 260 -2.58 -16.06 -10.10
C VAL A 260 -3.92 -16.75 -9.86
N PRO A 261 -4.75 -16.93 -10.91
CA PRO A 261 -6.02 -17.62 -10.75
C PRO A 261 -5.78 -19.10 -10.44
N ARG A 262 -6.56 -19.64 -9.51
CA ARG A 262 -6.44 -21.05 -9.07
C ARG A 262 -7.52 -21.90 -9.70
N VAL A 263 -7.17 -23.12 -10.07
CA VAL A 263 -8.10 -24.12 -10.61
C VAL A 263 -8.20 -25.29 -9.64
N HIS A 264 -9.38 -25.44 -9.05
CA HIS A 264 -9.73 -26.56 -8.19
C HIS A 264 -10.18 -27.76 -9.03
N VAL A 265 -9.54 -28.91 -8.85
CA VAL A 265 -9.67 -30.10 -9.73
C VAL A 265 -10.29 -31.32 -9.03
N GLU A 266 -10.90 -31.14 -7.87
CA GLU A 266 -11.47 -32.22 -7.05
C GLU A 266 -12.79 -32.77 -7.63
N GLY A 267 -13.42 -32.08 -8.59
CA GLY A 267 -14.59 -32.56 -9.30
C GLY A 267 -15.09 -31.62 -10.40
N PHE A 268 -15.94 -32.12 -11.30
CA PHE A 268 -16.43 -31.34 -12.45
C PHE A 268 -17.07 -30.00 -12.04
N GLY A 269 -17.83 -29.98 -10.94
CA GLY A 269 -18.42 -28.76 -10.40
C GLY A 269 -17.40 -27.74 -9.87
N SER A 270 -16.29 -28.18 -9.25
CA SER A 270 -15.24 -27.27 -8.78
C SER A 270 -14.40 -26.74 -9.94
N ILE A 271 -14.15 -27.57 -10.96
CA ILE A 271 -13.50 -27.18 -12.20
C ILE A 271 -14.32 -26.09 -12.93
N ALA A 272 -15.62 -26.33 -13.15
CA ALA A 272 -16.48 -25.38 -13.85
C ALA A 272 -16.54 -24.01 -13.14
N ARG A 273 -16.68 -23.99 -11.81
CA ARG A 273 -16.64 -22.76 -11.01
C ARG A 273 -15.28 -22.06 -11.09
N SER A 274 -14.20 -22.83 -11.04
CA SER A 274 -12.85 -22.27 -11.13
C SER A 274 -12.58 -21.65 -12.50
N LEU A 275 -13.01 -22.28 -13.58
CA LEU A 275 -12.87 -21.74 -14.94
C LEU A 275 -13.68 -20.44 -15.12
N ALA A 276 -14.89 -20.36 -14.55
CA ALA A 276 -15.66 -19.12 -14.55
C ALA A 276 -14.94 -18.00 -13.78
N ASN A 277 -14.32 -18.32 -12.64
CA ASN A 277 -13.51 -17.37 -11.88
C ASN A 277 -12.24 -16.95 -12.64
N VAL A 278 -11.54 -17.88 -13.29
CA VAL A 278 -10.38 -17.59 -14.15
C VAL A 278 -10.77 -16.63 -15.26
N ALA A 279 -11.89 -16.87 -15.95
CA ALA A 279 -12.39 -15.98 -17.00
C ALA A 279 -12.68 -14.58 -16.45
N LYS A 280 -13.34 -14.48 -15.28
CA LYS A 280 -13.60 -13.21 -14.60
C LYS A 280 -12.30 -12.49 -14.22
N GLU A 281 -11.32 -13.20 -13.66
CA GLU A 281 -10.03 -12.62 -13.28
C GLU A 281 -9.19 -12.22 -14.50
N ALA A 282 -9.25 -12.95 -15.60
CA ALA A 282 -8.55 -12.62 -16.84
C ALA A 282 -9.13 -11.38 -17.55
N LEU A 283 -10.45 -11.14 -17.43
CA LEU A 283 -11.10 -9.96 -17.99
C LEU A 283 -10.86 -8.68 -17.19
N LYS A 284 -10.64 -8.79 -15.86
CA LYS A 284 -10.45 -7.62 -15.01
C LYS A 284 -9.24 -6.75 -15.40
N PRO A 285 -8.04 -7.29 -15.71
CA PRO A 285 -6.93 -6.50 -16.23
C PRO A 285 -7.25 -5.75 -17.52
N ILE A 286 -8.12 -6.29 -18.39
CA ILE A 286 -8.53 -5.60 -19.63
C ILE A 286 -9.43 -4.40 -19.29
N ILE A 287 -10.35 -4.58 -18.35
CA ILE A 287 -11.22 -3.51 -17.83
C ILE A 287 -10.40 -2.47 -17.05
N GLU A 288 -9.42 -2.91 -16.27
CA GLU A 288 -8.54 -2.07 -15.47
C GLU A 288 -7.51 -1.32 -16.35
N ARG A 289 -7.04 -1.90 -17.46
CA ARG A 289 -6.18 -1.21 -18.45
C ARG A 289 -6.87 -0.02 -19.10
N GLN A 290 -8.21 0.00 -19.16
CA GLN A 290 -8.96 1.17 -19.61
C GLN A 290 -9.02 2.29 -18.56
N ARG A 291 -8.68 1.99 -17.29
CA ARG A 291 -8.59 2.98 -16.21
C ARG A 291 -7.18 3.56 -16.20
N LYS A 292 -7.07 4.88 -16.35
CA LYS A 292 -5.80 5.58 -16.62
C LYS A 292 -4.81 5.63 -15.45
N ASP A 293 -5.14 5.15 -14.26
CA ASP A 293 -4.23 5.22 -13.11
C ASP A 293 -4.40 4.02 -12.17
N ARG A 294 -3.29 3.34 -11.85
CA ARG A 294 -3.35 1.93 -11.41
C ARG A 294 -2.92 1.69 -9.97
N GLY A 295 -2.23 2.64 -9.31
CA GLY A 295 -1.81 2.52 -7.91
C GLY A 295 -0.87 1.33 -7.64
N TYR A 296 -0.33 0.72 -8.69
CA TYR A 296 0.56 -0.43 -8.63
C TYR A 296 1.69 -0.18 -9.61
N TYR A 297 2.92 -0.21 -9.12
CA TYR A 297 4.11 0.07 -9.90
C TYR A 297 5.15 -0.99 -9.58
N LEU A 298 5.49 -1.79 -10.58
CA LEU A 298 6.58 -2.75 -10.53
C LEU A 298 7.72 -2.21 -11.39
N PHE A 299 8.79 -1.81 -10.73
CA PHE A 299 9.99 -1.30 -11.35
C PHE A 299 11.05 -2.41 -11.45
N ARG A 300 11.86 -2.37 -12.50
CA ARG A 300 13.05 -3.21 -12.68
C ARG A 300 14.29 -2.33 -12.58
N LYS A 301 15.29 -2.81 -11.82
CA LYS A 301 16.63 -2.21 -11.76
C LYS A 301 17.49 -2.71 -12.91
#